data_AF-A0A845RZV3-F1
#
_entry.id   AF-A0A845RZV3-F1
#
_cell.length_a   1.000
_cell.length_b   1.000
_cell.length_c   1.000
_cell.angle_alpha   90.00
_cell.angle_beta   90.00
_cell.angle_gamma   90.00
#
_symmetry.space_group_name_H-M   'P 1'
#
loop_
_entity.id
_entity.type
_entity.pdbx_description
1 polymer ?
#
loop_
_entity_poly.entity_id
_entity_poly.type
_entity_poly.pdbx_seq_one_letter_code
_entity_poly.pdbx_strand_id
1 'polypeptide(L)'
;MSNLLDYSKKVFIAVLIIVATLVIPYGLYKILPHFMPFVLAYFTALFLEPAAAWLSKVTRFKSKTLSVSVTYLFFLTSILIFLYLIISKLYVQFLDLLDFIQSNGPAIQVWFLNLTGRIQETIGLLPPEINDMIMKWINDLANINLVSTIGSSTLSISTAIPNMFFLSIIYLVSVFLFTFQLSNIHRFFYSFFKDSSKLKVAYVLSDLRNATLGFFKAQIILSTITYIIAFAGLAILHVKYVAVISLLIVIVDILPILGTGSVLMPWAIVSLFQDRLFLAAGLVILYIIIIVVRRVIEPKILGERIGLSALTTLISIWVGFKVMGVLGVFLFPLACIFYRALVKVGVIKLNFKI
;
A
#
# COMPACT_ATOMS: atom_id res chain seq x y z
N MET A 1 46.48 37.94 8.01
CA MET A 1 45.43 37.55 9.00
C MET A 1 44.03 37.46 8.37
N SER A 2 43.67 38.33 7.40
CA SER A 2 42.38 38.30 6.69
C SER A 2 42.09 37.01 5.89
N ASN A 3 43.08 36.46 5.19
CA ASN A 3 42.89 35.25 4.36
C ASN A 3 42.56 33.98 5.15
N LEU A 4 43.00 33.86 6.41
CA LEU A 4 42.73 32.68 7.25
C LEU A 4 41.29 32.67 7.79
N LEU A 5 40.74 33.86 8.11
CA LEU A 5 39.35 34.03 8.53
C LEU A 5 38.36 33.77 7.38
N ASP A 6 38.73 34.13 6.16
CA ASP A 6 37.89 33.89 4.99
C ASP A 6 37.92 32.42 4.56
N TYR A 7 39.05 31.74 4.73
CA TYR A 7 39.17 30.31 4.49
C TYR A 7 38.41 29.49 5.55
N SER A 8 38.51 29.87 6.84
CA SER A 8 37.76 29.17 7.90
C SER A 8 36.25 29.35 7.78
N LYS A 9 35.77 30.53 7.34
CA LYS A 9 34.35 30.74 7.01
C LYS A 9 33.88 29.86 5.86
N LYS A 10 34.65 29.75 4.78
CA LYS A 10 34.32 28.89 3.64
C LYS A 10 34.28 27.41 4.02
N VAL A 11 35.25 26.95 4.82
CA VAL A 11 35.28 25.58 5.35
C VAL A 11 34.12 25.33 6.31
N PHE A 12 33.80 26.27 7.19
CA PHE A 12 32.66 26.17 8.10
C PHE A 12 31.33 26.10 7.34
N ILE A 13 31.13 26.96 6.34
CA ILE A 13 29.94 26.93 5.47
C ILE A 13 29.87 25.62 4.69
N ALA A 14 30.99 25.13 4.14
CA ALA A 14 31.03 23.85 3.43
C ALA A 14 30.69 22.66 4.34
N VAL A 15 31.25 22.61 5.56
CA VAL A 15 30.93 21.59 6.56
C VAL A 15 29.46 21.68 6.97
N LEU A 16 28.92 22.89 7.18
CA LEU A 16 27.52 23.10 7.54
C LEU A 16 26.58 22.68 6.41
N ILE A 17 26.95 22.92 5.14
CA ILE A 17 26.21 22.42 3.97
C ILE A 17 26.27 20.89 3.92
N ILE A 18 27.43 20.26 4.13
CA ILE A 18 27.58 18.80 4.10
C ILE A 18 26.76 18.15 5.24
N VAL A 19 26.85 18.70 6.44
CA VAL A 19 26.07 18.26 7.60
C VAL A 19 24.58 18.47 7.35
N ALA A 20 24.15 19.61 6.84
CA ALA A 20 22.75 19.84 6.47
C ALA A 20 22.29 18.86 5.38
N THR A 21 23.14 18.56 4.40
CA THR A 21 22.83 17.64 3.29
C THR A 21 22.74 16.18 3.75
N LEU A 22 23.36 15.80 4.87
CA LEU A 22 23.28 14.44 5.43
C LEU A 22 22.24 14.31 6.55
N VAL A 23 22.19 15.30 7.45
CA VAL A 23 21.33 15.29 8.65
C VAL A 23 19.87 15.61 8.30
N ILE A 24 19.61 16.52 7.35
CA ILE A 24 18.23 16.85 6.96
C ILE A 24 17.54 15.64 6.31
N PRO A 25 18.15 14.92 5.34
CA PRO A 25 17.52 13.72 4.78
C PRO A 25 17.40 12.59 5.79
N TYR A 26 18.37 12.40 6.68
CA TYR A 26 18.30 11.38 7.73
C TYR A 26 17.23 11.69 8.79
N GLY A 27 17.11 12.95 9.20
CA GLY A 27 16.05 13.42 10.08
C GLY A 27 14.68 13.26 9.43
N LEU A 28 14.54 13.66 8.17
CA LEU A 28 13.34 13.41 7.38
C LEU A 28 13.01 11.92 7.34
N TYR A 29 13.96 11.05 6.98
CA TYR A 29 13.78 9.60 6.95
C TYR A 29 13.18 9.04 8.25
N LYS A 30 13.69 9.47 9.41
CA LYS A 30 13.24 8.97 10.72
C LYS A 30 11.88 9.55 11.14
N ILE A 31 11.58 10.78 10.75
CA ILE A 31 10.40 11.52 11.19
C ILE A 31 9.20 11.29 10.24
N LEU A 32 9.43 11.12 8.93
CA LEU A 32 8.40 10.98 7.91
C LEU A 32 7.36 9.87 8.21
N PRO A 33 7.72 8.69 8.74
CA PRO A 33 6.75 7.66 9.10
C PRO A 33 5.74 8.12 10.15
N HIS A 34 6.12 9.01 11.08
CA HIS A 34 5.24 9.53 12.12
C HIS A 34 4.24 10.55 11.57
N PHE A 35 4.57 11.20 10.44
CA PHE A 35 3.68 12.13 9.75
C PHE A 35 2.72 11.43 8.76
N MET A 36 2.74 10.11 8.68
CA MET A 36 1.90 9.33 7.76
C MET A 36 0.41 9.64 7.82
N PRO A 37 -0.22 9.75 9.02
CA PRO A 37 -1.64 10.10 9.09
C PRO A 37 -1.95 11.43 8.39
N PHE A 38 -1.05 12.40 8.45
CA PHE A 38 -1.20 13.70 7.80
C PHE A 38 -1.03 13.60 6.27
N VAL A 39 -0.04 12.84 5.80
CA VAL A 39 0.17 12.63 4.37
C VAL A 39 -1.04 11.94 3.73
N LEU A 40 -1.50 10.85 4.34
CA LEU A 40 -2.70 10.15 3.89
C LEU A 40 -3.92 11.07 3.95
N ALA A 41 -4.08 11.83 5.02
CA ALA A 41 -5.18 12.76 5.17
C ALA A 41 -5.19 13.85 4.07
N TYR A 42 -4.03 14.35 3.68
CA TYR A 42 -3.90 15.30 2.58
C TYR A 42 -4.34 14.69 1.23
N PHE A 43 -3.93 13.46 0.93
CA PHE A 43 -4.41 12.76 -0.27
C PHE A 43 -5.91 12.50 -0.24
N THR A 44 -6.47 12.09 0.90
CA THR A 44 -7.91 11.94 1.07
C THR A 44 -8.63 13.27 0.90
N ALA A 45 -8.08 14.37 1.41
CA ALA A 45 -8.63 15.71 1.23
C ALA A 45 -8.64 16.15 -0.24
N LEU A 46 -7.59 15.82 -1.02
CA LEU A 46 -7.58 16.04 -2.46
C LEU A 46 -8.66 15.23 -3.18
N PHE A 47 -8.97 14.02 -2.71
CA PHE A 47 -10.05 13.19 -3.25
C PHE A 47 -11.44 13.73 -2.89
N LEU A 48 -11.61 14.32 -1.70
CA LEU A 48 -12.87 14.91 -1.24
C LEU A 48 -13.12 16.31 -1.83
N GLU A 49 -12.09 17.05 -2.26
CA GLU A 49 -12.23 18.41 -2.82
C GLU A 49 -13.22 18.49 -3.99
N PRO A 50 -13.15 17.63 -5.03
CA PRO A 50 -14.11 17.66 -6.13
C PRO A 50 -15.56 17.43 -5.66
N ALA A 51 -15.76 16.52 -4.70
CA ALA A 51 -17.08 16.25 -4.13
C ALA A 51 -17.61 17.46 -3.34
N ALA A 52 -16.75 18.09 -2.54
CA ALA A 52 -17.11 19.31 -1.79
C ALA A 52 -17.40 20.51 -2.71
N ALA A 53 -16.62 20.66 -3.78
CA ALA A 53 -16.84 21.70 -4.79
C ALA A 53 -18.14 21.45 -5.57
N TRP A 54 -18.42 20.21 -5.96
CA TRP A 54 -19.68 19.84 -6.62
C TRP A 54 -20.87 20.13 -5.71
N LEU A 55 -20.81 19.72 -4.45
CA LEU A 55 -21.87 19.98 -3.47
C LEU A 55 -22.11 21.48 -3.31
N SER A 56 -21.05 22.29 -3.20
CA SER A 56 -21.17 23.76 -3.08
C SER A 56 -21.90 24.41 -4.26
N LYS A 57 -21.74 23.85 -5.47
CA LYS A 57 -22.40 24.33 -6.69
C LYS A 57 -23.87 23.92 -6.72
N VAL A 58 -24.20 22.71 -6.25
CA VAL A 58 -25.55 22.15 -6.31
C VAL A 58 -26.46 22.72 -5.21
N THR A 59 -25.96 22.83 -3.97
CA THR A 59 -26.77 23.22 -2.81
C THR A 59 -26.82 24.74 -2.56
N ARG A 60 -26.13 25.55 -3.39
CA ARG A 60 -26.02 27.01 -3.22
C ARG A 60 -25.58 27.44 -1.81
N PHE A 61 -24.82 26.61 -1.08
CA PHE A 61 -24.34 26.99 0.24
C PHE A 61 -23.46 28.24 0.14
N LYS A 62 -23.89 29.35 0.77
CA LYS A 62 -23.16 30.64 0.75
C LYS A 62 -21.77 30.55 1.38
N SER A 63 -21.52 29.56 2.25
CA SER A 63 -20.22 29.37 2.89
C SER A 63 -19.53 28.09 2.42
N LYS A 64 -18.27 28.24 2.03
CA LYS A 64 -17.37 27.13 1.68
C LYS A 64 -17.24 26.13 2.84
N THR A 65 -17.29 26.61 4.08
CA THR A 65 -17.23 25.81 5.31
C THR A 65 -18.35 24.77 5.37
N LEU A 66 -19.59 25.15 5.07
CA LEU A 66 -20.73 24.21 5.14
C LEU A 66 -20.59 23.10 4.10
N SER A 67 -20.15 23.43 2.89
CA SER A 67 -19.96 22.42 1.84
C SER A 67 -18.89 21.38 2.19
N VAL A 68 -17.78 21.85 2.78
CA VAL A 68 -16.71 20.96 3.26
C VAL A 68 -17.19 20.09 4.41
N SER A 69 -17.87 20.67 5.41
CA SER A 69 -18.37 19.92 6.56
C SER A 69 -19.39 18.85 6.18
N VAL A 70 -20.33 19.15 5.28
CA VAL A 70 -21.32 18.16 4.82
C VAL A 70 -20.67 17.03 4.03
N THR A 71 -19.70 17.35 3.18
CA THR A 71 -18.95 16.34 2.41
C THR A 71 -18.14 15.43 3.34
N TYR A 72 -17.48 16.01 4.34
CA TYR A 72 -16.75 15.26 5.35
C TYR A 72 -17.68 14.37 6.18
N LEU A 73 -18.86 14.85 6.58
CA LEU A 73 -19.83 14.08 7.35
C LEU A 73 -20.39 12.90 6.54
N PHE A 74 -20.64 13.10 5.24
CA PHE A 74 -21.02 12.03 4.33
C PHE A 74 -19.90 10.98 4.20
N PHE A 75 -18.65 11.42 4.02
CA PHE A 75 -17.48 10.54 3.97
C PHE A 75 -17.34 9.72 5.27
N LEU A 76 -17.45 10.36 6.43
CA LEU A 76 -17.34 9.71 7.74
C LEU A 76 -18.46 8.68 7.93
N THR A 77 -19.70 9.04 7.61
CA THR A 77 -20.84 8.13 7.68
C THR A 77 -20.67 6.93 6.73
N SER A 78 -20.20 7.18 5.51
CA SER A 78 -19.95 6.11 4.52
C SER A 78 -18.89 5.13 5.01
N ILE A 79 -17.79 5.62 5.58
CA ILE A 79 -16.74 4.78 6.18
C ILE A 79 -17.29 3.97 7.35
N LEU A 80 -18.06 4.58 8.26
CA LEU A 80 -18.62 3.88 9.41
C LEU A 80 -19.58 2.76 8.98
N ILE A 81 -20.45 3.02 8.00
CA ILE A 81 -21.35 2.01 7.45
C ILE A 81 -20.55 0.88 6.79
N PHE A 82 -19.54 1.22 5.98
CA PHE A 82 -18.69 0.25 5.32
C PHE A 82 -17.95 -0.63 6.33
N LEU A 83 -17.34 -0.03 7.35
CA LEU A 83 -16.67 -0.76 8.43
C LEU A 83 -17.65 -1.61 9.21
N TYR A 84 -18.86 -1.13 9.51
CA TYR A 84 -19.89 -1.92 10.18
C TYR A 84 -20.28 -3.16 9.38
N LEU A 85 -20.55 -3.00 8.07
CA LEU A 85 -20.91 -4.12 7.18
C LEU A 85 -19.77 -5.14 7.03
N ILE A 86 -18.53 -4.66 6.97
CA ILE A 86 -17.35 -5.50 6.91
C ILE A 86 -17.15 -6.23 8.23
N ILE A 87 -17.05 -5.51 9.35
CA ILE A 87 -16.76 -6.09 10.66
C ILE A 87 -17.86 -7.08 11.05
N SER A 88 -19.14 -6.75 10.86
CA SER A 88 -20.23 -7.68 11.21
C SER A 88 -20.17 -9.02 10.46
N LYS A 89 -19.83 -9.01 9.17
CA LYS A 89 -19.70 -10.23 8.36
C LYS A 89 -18.37 -10.95 8.55
N LEU A 90 -17.28 -10.19 8.72
CA LEU A 90 -15.95 -10.77 8.89
C LEU A 90 -15.72 -11.27 10.31
N TYR A 91 -16.30 -10.66 11.34
CA TYR A 91 -16.06 -11.00 12.75
C TYR A 91 -16.43 -12.46 13.04
N VAL A 92 -17.65 -12.88 12.64
CA VAL A 92 -18.10 -14.27 12.85
C VAL A 92 -17.20 -15.25 12.09
N GLN A 93 -16.93 -14.97 10.82
CA GLN A 93 -16.08 -15.82 10.00
C GLN A 93 -14.61 -15.85 10.46
N PHE A 94 -14.12 -14.76 11.07
CA PHE A 94 -12.78 -14.66 11.60
C PHE A 94 -12.63 -15.45 12.91
N LEU A 95 -13.61 -15.38 13.81
CA LEU A 95 -13.63 -16.20 15.01
C LEU A 95 -13.69 -17.68 14.67
N ASP A 96 -14.58 -18.07 13.75
CA ASP A 96 -14.67 -19.47 13.32
C ASP A 96 -13.37 -19.97 12.66
N LEU A 97 -12.66 -19.09 11.91
CA LEU A 97 -11.35 -19.40 11.34
C LEU A 97 -10.29 -19.56 12.43
N LEU A 98 -10.28 -18.70 13.44
CA LEU A 98 -9.38 -18.81 14.58
C LEU A 98 -9.63 -20.11 15.35
N ASP A 99 -10.88 -20.45 15.62
CA ASP A 99 -11.26 -21.70 16.28
C ASP A 99 -10.86 -22.92 15.44
N PHE A 100 -11.04 -22.86 14.11
CA PHE A 100 -10.57 -23.89 13.19
C PHE A 100 -9.04 -24.04 13.24
N ILE A 101 -8.28 -22.95 13.19
CA ILE A 101 -6.81 -23.00 13.24
C ILE A 101 -6.33 -23.46 14.62
N GLN A 102 -6.97 -23.09 15.72
CA GLN A 102 -6.57 -23.54 17.05
C GLN A 102 -6.87 -25.04 17.25
N SER A 103 -8.05 -25.50 16.82
CA SER A 103 -8.45 -26.91 16.95
C SER A 103 -7.73 -27.84 15.98
N ASN A 104 -7.38 -27.38 14.78
CA ASN A 104 -6.70 -28.18 13.75
C ASN A 104 -5.22 -27.86 13.63
N GLY A 105 -4.70 -26.83 14.30
CA GLY A 105 -3.31 -26.38 14.24
C GLY A 105 -2.29 -27.46 14.57
N PRO A 106 -2.47 -28.24 15.65
CA PRO A 106 -1.60 -29.37 15.95
C PRO A 106 -1.62 -30.45 14.84
N ALA A 107 -2.80 -30.72 14.26
CA ALA A 107 -2.93 -31.66 13.14
C ALA A 107 -2.29 -31.12 11.85
N ILE A 108 -2.38 -29.82 11.58
CA ILE A 108 -1.72 -29.13 10.47
C ILE A 108 -0.20 -29.18 10.64
N GLN A 109 0.31 -29.00 11.86
CA GLN A 109 1.74 -29.05 12.15
C GLN A 109 2.30 -30.48 12.02
N VAL A 110 1.60 -31.48 12.55
CA VAL A 110 1.92 -32.91 12.35
C VAL A 110 1.84 -33.29 10.87
N TRP A 111 0.86 -32.76 10.14
CA TRP A 111 0.75 -32.94 8.69
C TRP A 111 1.95 -32.35 7.94
N PHE A 112 2.40 -31.14 8.29
CA PHE A 112 3.60 -30.53 7.73
C PHE A 112 4.85 -31.38 8.00
N LEU A 113 5.02 -31.89 9.23
CA LEU A 113 6.13 -32.77 9.59
C LEU A 113 6.11 -34.07 8.77
N ASN A 114 4.95 -34.70 8.61
CA ASN A 114 4.80 -35.90 7.77
C ASN A 114 5.02 -35.59 6.28
N LEU A 115 4.65 -34.40 5.83
CA LEU A 115 4.90 -33.94 4.48
C LEU A 115 6.39 -33.78 4.21
N THR A 116 7.15 -33.25 5.18
CA THR A 116 8.62 -33.16 5.08
C THR A 116 9.22 -34.53 4.82
N GLY A 117 8.79 -35.58 5.53
CA GLY A 117 9.30 -36.94 5.34
C GLY A 117 9.03 -37.49 3.94
N ARG A 118 7.80 -37.33 3.42
CA ARG A 118 7.43 -37.80 2.06
C ARG A 118 8.11 -37.01 0.95
N ILE A 119 8.29 -35.71 1.18
CA ILE A 119 8.96 -34.82 0.26
C ILE A 119 10.47 -35.12 0.24
N GLN A 120 11.09 -35.39 1.39
CA GLN A 120 12.52 -35.72 1.50
C GLN A 120 12.88 -37.01 0.75
N GLU A 121 11.98 -38.01 0.71
CA GLU A 121 12.12 -39.22 -0.12
C GLU A 121 12.06 -38.92 -1.62
N THR A 122 11.35 -37.86 -2.03
CA THR A 122 11.15 -37.51 -3.45
C THR A 122 12.19 -36.49 -3.96
N ILE A 123 12.66 -35.57 -3.11
CA ILE A 123 13.65 -34.53 -3.49
C ILE A 123 15.10 -35.04 -3.46
N GLY A 124 15.37 -36.23 -2.91
CA GLY A 124 16.72 -36.83 -2.93
C GLY A 124 17.35 -36.97 -4.33
N LEU A 125 16.55 -36.77 -5.39
CA LEU A 125 16.94 -36.78 -6.80
C LEU A 125 17.37 -35.39 -7.36
N LEU A 126 17.21 -34.30 -6.60
CA LEU A 126 17.57 -32.93 -7.01
C LEU A 126 18.98 -32.54 -6.53
N PRO A 127 19.63 -31.56 -7.20
CA PRO A 127 20.89 -30.99 -6.73
C PRO A 127 20.83 -30.52 -5.27
N PRO A 128 21.91 -30.70 -4.50
CA PRO A 128 21.93 -30.45 -3.06
C PRO A 128 21.56 -29.00 -2.71
N GLU A 129 21.91 -27.99 -3.53
CA GLU A 129 21.55 -26.60 -3.24
C GLU A 129 20.03 -26.34 -3.31
N ILE A 130 19.32 -27.04 -4.19
CA ILE A 130 17.85 -26.93 -4.34
C ILE A 130 17.17 -27.67 -3.19
N ASN A 131 17.70 -28.82 -2.80
CA ASN A 131 17.19 -29.61 -1.67
C ASN A 131 17.29 -28.82 -0.36
N ASP A 132 18.45 -28.22 -0.06
CA ASP A 132 18.64 -27.43 1.15
C ASP A 132 17.74 -26.19 1.21
N MET A 133 17.53 -25.52 0.08
CA MET A 133 16.63 -24.37 0.00
C MET A 133 15.17 -24.77 0.23
N ILE A 134 14.72 -25.89 -0.35
CA ILE A 134 13.37 -26.43 -0.16
C ILE A 134 13.18 -26.90 1.28
N MET A 135 14.12 -27.66 1.83
CA MET A 135 14.06 -28.16 3.20
C MET A 135 14.08 -27.02 4.23
N LYS A 136 14.86 -25.96 3.99
CA LYS A 136 14.84 -24.77 4.84
C LYS A 136 13.49 -24.06 4.80
N TRP A 137 12.91 -23.85 3.62
CA TRP A 137 11.56 -23.27 3.48
C TRP A 137 10.48 -24.11 4.17
N ILE A 138 10.55 -25.43 4.02
CA ILE A 138 9.61 -26.36 4.63
C ILE A 138 9.75 -26.36 6.16
N ASN A 139 10.97 -26.39 6.68
CA ASN A 139 11.24 -26.33 8.11
C ASN A 139 10.83 -24.98 8.71
N ASP A 140 11.08 -23.88 8.00
CA ASP A 140 10.62 -22.55 8.42
C ASP A 140 9.10 -22.50 8.51
N LEU A 141 8.37 -23.10 7.55
CA LEU A 141 6.90 -23.21 7.56
C LEU A 141 6.36 -24.16 8.65
N ALA A 142 6.99 -25.31 8.86
CA ALA A 142 6.58 -26.30 9.86
C ALA A 142 6.84 -25.84 11.30
N ASN A 143 7.86 -24.99 11.50
CA ASN A 143 8.18 -24.36 12.77
C ASN A 143 7.39 -23.06 13.02
N ILE A 144 6.56 -22.61 12.08
CA ILE A 144 5.52 -21.62 12.40
C ILE A 144 4.55 -22.30 13.35
N ASN A 145 4.76 -22.08 14.65
CA ASN A 145 3.79 -22.42 15.65
C ASN A 145 2.61 -21.46 15.46
N LEU A 146 1.69 -21.83 14.57
CA LEU A 146 0.54 -21.03 14.18
C LEU A 146 -0.27 -20.63 15.41
N VAL A 147 -0.36 -21.52 16.40
CA VAL A 147 -1.06 -21.27 17.67
C VAL A 147 -0.35 -20.20 18.50
N SER A 148 0.98 -20.27 18.67
CA SER A 148 1.72 -19.25 19.43
C SER A 148 1.89 -17.93 18.67
N THR A 149 1.99 -17.97 17.33
CA THR A 149 2.11 -16.80 16.46
C THR A 149 0.80 -16.03 16.39
N ILE A 150 -0.33 -16.74 16.31
CA ILE A 150 -1.67 -16.15 16.39
C ILE A 150 -1.95 -15.69 17.82
N GLY A 151 -1.54 -16.45 18.85
CA GLY A 151 -1.65 -16.08 20.26
C GLY A 151 -0.85 -14.81 20.65
N SER A 152 0.41 -14.71 20.21
CA SER A 152 1.23 -13.50 20.38
C SER A 152 0.72 -12.34 19.53
N SER A 153 0.11 -12.63 18.37
CA SER A 153 -0.60 -11.63 17.56
C SER A 153 -1.86 -11.13 18.25
N THR A 154 -2.63 -11.97 18.97
CA THR A 154 -3.79 -11.51 19.76
C THR A 154 -3.39 -10.59 20.92
N LEU A 155 -2.27 -10.86 21.60
CA LEU A 155 -1.71 -9.94 22.59
C LEU A 155 -1.24 -8.62 21.97
N SER A 156 -0.60 -8.70 20.79
CA SER A 156 -0.13 -7.52 20.04
C SER A 156 -1.31 -6.69 19.50
N ILE A 157 -2.40 -7.33 19.06
CA ILE A 157 -3.66 -6.69 18.63
C ILE A 157 -4.26 -5.89 19.79
N SER A 158 -4.27 -6.43 21.02
CA SER A 158 -4.77 -5.73 22.21
C SER A 158 -4.02 -4.42 22.47
N THR A 159 -2.70 -4.39 22.30
CA THR A 159 -1.89 -3.16 22.41
C THR A 159 -1.94 -2.26 21.16
N ALA A 160 -2.24 -2.83 19.99
CA ALA A 160 -2.33 -2.10 18.73
C ALA A 160 -3.66 -1.36 18.55
N ILE A 161 -4.77 -1.88 19.12
CA ILE A 161 -6.10 -1.26 19.00
C ILE A 161 -6.10 0.19 19.53
N PRO A 162 -5.59 0.51 20.75
CA PRO A 162 -5.54 1.88 21.24
C PRO A 162 -4.70 2.80 20.34
N ASN A 163 -3.55 2.32 19.86
CA ASN A 163 -2.66 3.09 19.00
C ASN A 163 -3.30 3.35 17.62
N MET A 164 -3.94 2.33 17.02
CA MET A 164 -4.68 2.49 15.76
C MET A 164 -5.87 3.43 15.93
N PHE A 165 -6.58 3.35 17.05
CA PHE A 165 -7.67 4.27 17.37
C PHE A 165 -7.17 5.71 17.45
N PHE A 166 -6.08 5.97 18.18
CA PHE A 166 -5.47 7.29 18.27
C PHE A 166 -4.99 7.82 16.91
N LEU A 167 -4.27 7.01 16.14
CA LEU A 167 -3.82 7.37 14.79
C LEU A 167 -5.00 7.62 13.83
N SER A 168 -6.10 6.88 13.97
CA SER A 168 -7.30 7.07 13.17
C SER A 168 -8.01 8.39 13.48
N ILE A 169 -8.06 8.81 14.75
CA ILE A 169 -8.58 10.12 15.13
C ILE A 169 -7.71 11.23 14.53
N ILE A 170 -6.39 11.14 14.68
CA ILE A 170 -5.47 12.13 14.09
C ILE A 170 -5.68 12.20 12.58
N TYR A 171 -5.77 11.07 11.91
CA TYR A 171 -6.05 10.99 10.48
C TYR A 171 -7.37 11.68 10.13
N LEU A 172 -8.48 11.34 10.78
CA LEU A 172 -9.81 11.90 10.51
C LEU A 172 -9.86 13.42 10.72
N VAL A 173 -9.31 13.90 11.84
CA VAL A 173 -9.20 15.34 12.13
C VAL A 173 -8.34 16.03 11.06
N SER A 174 -7.23 15.41 10.66
CA SER A 174 -6.37 15.95 9.62
C SER A 174 -7.08 16.02 8.26
N VAL A 175 -7.90 15.02 7.91
CA VAL A 175 -8.68 15.02 6.65
C VAL A 175 -9.60 16.23 6.63
N PHE A 176 -10.32 16.48 7.72
CA PHE A 176 -11.20 17.63 7.83
C PHE A 176 -10.43 18.95 7.69
N LEU A 177 -9.35 19.12 8.45
CA LEU A 177 -8.53 20.34 8.42
C LEU A 177 -7.89 20.59 7.05
N PHE A 178 -7.33 19.57 6.41
CA PHE A 178 -6.75 19.68 5.09
C PHE A 178 -7.80 20.01 4.03
N THR A 179 -8.97 19.36 4.07
CA THR A 179 -10.06 19.66 3.12
C THR A 179 -10.55 21.10 3.27
N PHE A 180 -10.63 21.60 4.51
CA PHE A 180 -11.03 22.96 4.80
C PHE A 180 -9.98 24.00 4.34
N GLN A 181 -8.70 23.74 4.62
CA GLN A 181 -7.59 24.66 4.35
C GLN A 181 -6.94 24.48 2.98
N LEU A 182 -7.38 23.51 2.17
CA LEU A 182 -6.72 23.11 0.93
C LEU A 182 -6.38 24.28 0.00
N SER A 183 -7.32 25.22 -0.18
CA SER A 183 -7.08 26.40 -1.03
C SER A 183 -6.08 27.39 -0.44
N ASN A 184 -5.99 27.49 0.90
CA ASN A 184 -4.99 28.32 1.57
C ASN A 184 -3.61 27.68 1.45
N ILE A 185 -3.54 26.35 1.59
CA ILE A 185 -2.31 25.56 1.40
C ILE A 185 -1.80 25.72 -0.03
N HIS A 186 -2.67 25.60 -1.04
CA HIS A 186 -2.28 25.84 -2.42
C HIS A 186 -1.79 27.29 -2.63
N ARG A 187 -2.51 28.29 -2.12
CA ARG A 187 -2.11 29.71 -2.26
C ARG A 187 -0.76 29.99 -1.60
N PHE A 188 -0.52 29.42 -0.42
CA PHE A 188 0.75 29.51 0.29
C PHE A 188 1.85 28.79 -0.48
N PHE A 189 1.60 27.60 -1.02
CA PHE A 189 2.58 26.90 -1.86
C PHE A 189 2.96 27.69 -3.11
N TYR A 190 1.99 28.32 -3.78
CA TYR A 190 2.25 29.16 -4.95
C TYR A 190 2.99 30.46 -4.62
N SER A 191 3.01 30.94 -3.37
CA SER A 191 3.69 32.18 -3.00
C SER A 191 5.22 32.06 -3.04
N PHE A 192 5.76 30.84 -2.94
CA PHE A 192 7.20 30.58 -3.06
C PHE A 192 7.73 30.71 -4.50
N PHE A 193 6.86 30.78 -5.50
CA PHE A 193 7.23 30.81 -6.90
C PHE A 193 7.04 32.21 -7.51
N LYS A 194 7.97 32.61 -8.40
CA LYS A 194 7.83 33.84 -9.22
C LYS A 194 6.60 33.72 -10.13
N ASP A 195 5.95 34.85 -10.44
CA ASP A 195 4.71 34.89 -11.25
C ASP A 195 4.86 34.20 -12.61
N SER A 196 6.01 34.33 -13.26
CA SER A 196 6.33 33.65 -14.52
C SER A 196 6.31 32.11 -14.45
N SER A 197 6.51 31.56 -13.25
CA SER A 197 6.55 30.12 -13.00
C SER A 197 5.26 29.58 -12.36
N LYS A 198 4.43 30.44 -11.75
CA LYS A 198 3.18 30.02 -11.08
C LYS A 198 2.24 29.25 -12.00
N LEU A 199 2.04 29.72 -13.23
CA LEU A 199 1.19 29.03 -14.21
C LEU A 199 1.73 27.64 -14.58
N LYS A 200 3.04 27.51 -14.76
CA LYS A 200 3.69 26.23 -15.07
C LYS A 200 3.57 25.24 -13.91
N VAL A 201 3.80 25.71 -12.68
CA VAL A 201 3.68 24.89 -11.46
C VAL A 201 2.22 24.47 -11.25
N ALA A 202 1.25 25.36 -11.45
CA ALA A 202 -0.17 25.03 -11.35
C ALA A 202 -0.60 23.95 -12.35
N TYR A 203 -0.11 24.00 -13.58
CA TYR A 203 -0.37 22.96 -14.58
C TYR A 203 0.19 21.59 -14.15
N VAL A 204 1.44 21.56 -13.67
CA VAL A 204 2.08 20.33 -13.16
C VAL A 204 1.34 19.74 -11.97
N LEU A 205 0.98 20.56 -10.98
CA LEU A 205 0.23 20.10 -9.80
C LEU A 205 -1.15 19.56 -10.19
N SER A 206 -1.83 20.20 -11.14
CA SER A 206 -3.13 19.73 -11.66
C SER A 206 -3.00 18.37 -12.35
N ASP A 207 -1.98 18.19 -13.20
CA ASP A 207 -1.72 16.93 -13.90
C ASP A 207 -1.37 15.80 -12.94
N LEU A 208 -0.53 16.07 -11.93
CA LEU A 208 -0.21 15.12 -10.86
C LEU A 208 -1.42 14.75 -10.02
N ARG A 209 -2.28 15.72 -9.68
CA ARG A 209 -3.53 15.45 -8.96
C ARG A 209 -4.41 14.51 -9.78
N ASN A 210 -4.60 14.80 -11.07
CA ASN A 210 -5.42 13.97 -11.96
C ASN A 210 -4.83 12.56 -12.12
N ALA A 211 -3.50 12.44 -12.27
CA ALA A 211 -2.82 11.16 -12.34
C ALA A 211 -2.96 10.34 -11.04
N THR A 212 -2.79 10.99 -9.89
CA THR A 212 -2.91 10.34 -8.58
C THR A 212 -4.34 9.85 -8.34
N LEU A 213 -5.35 10.71 -8.58
CA LEU A 213 -6.76 10.33 -8.46
C LEU A 213 -7.13 9.23 -9.46
N GLY A 214 -6.60 9.29 -10.69
CA GLY A 214 -6.76 8.26 -11.70
C GLY A 214 -6.21 6.91 -11.25
N PHE A 215 -5.00 6.88 -10.67
CA PHE A 215 -4.39 5.68 -10.12
C PHE A 215 -5.21 5.08 -8.96
N PHE A 216 -5.63 5.89 -7.98
CA PHE A 216 -6.46 5.40 -6.88
C PHE A 216 -7.80 4.84 -7.38
N LYS A 217 -8.45 5.54 -8.32
CA LYS A 217 -9.68 5.06 -8.96
C LYS A 217 -9.44 3.71 -9.65
N ALA A 218 -8.33 3.58 -10.38
CA ALA A 218 -7.97 2.35 -11.05
C ALA A 218 -7.76 1.20 -10.06
N GLN A 219 -7.03 1.45 -8.97
CA GLN A 219 -6.74 0.45 -7.96
C GLN A 219 -8.00 -0.03 -7.25
N ILE A 220 -8.96 0.86 -6.96
CA ILE A 220 -10.25 0.49 -6.37
C ILE A 220 -11.04 -0.42 -7.32
N ILE A 221 -11.09 -0.08 -8.62
CA ILE A 221 -11.80 -0.90 -9.62
C ILE A 221 -11.13 -2.27 -9.75
N LEU A 222 -9.81 -2.32 -9.90
CA LEU A 222 -9.03 -3.57 -10.01
C LEU A 222 -9.21 -4.45 -8.77
N SER A 223 -9.14 -3.85 -7.57
CA SER A 223 -9.32 -4.57 -6.30
C SER A 223 -10.73 -5.13 -6.17
N THR A 224 -11.75 -4.37 -6.59
CA THR A 224 -13.16 -4.81 -6.56
C THR A 224 -13.40 -5.97 -7.54
N ILE A 225 -12.87 -5.89 -8.75
CA ILE A 225 -12.95 -6.98 -9.74
C ILE A 225 -12.24 -8.22 -9.20
N THR A 226 -11.05 -8.06 -8.65
CA THR A 226 -10.28 -9.16 -8.05
C THR A 226 -11.02 -9.80 -6.89
N TYR A 227 -11.67 -9.00 -6.03
CA TYR A 227 -12.52 -9.50 -4.95
C TYR A 227 -13.67 -10.36 -5.48
N ILE A 228 -14.39 -9.89 -6.49
CA ILE A 228 -15.54 -10.60 -7.07
C ILE A 228 -15.09 -11.92 -7.68
N ILE A 229 -13.98 -11.92 -8.43
CA ILE A 229 -13.44 -13.14 -9.05
C ILE A 229 -12.96 -14.12 -7.97
N ALA A 230 -12.19 -13.65 -6.98
CA ALA A 230 -11.72 -14.49 -5.88
C ALA A 230 -12.90 -15.06 -5.08
N PHE A 231 -13.92 -14.26 -4.81
CA PHE A 231 -15.12 -14.68 -4.10
C PHE A 231 -15.89 -15.74 -4.88
N ALA A 232 -16.17 -15.48 -6.16
CA ALA A 232 -16.88 -16.44 -7.01
C ALA A 232 -16.09 -17.74 -7.15
N GLY A 233 -14.79 -17.66 -7.42
CA GLY A 233 -13.92 -18.81 -7.57
C GLY A 233 -13.84 -19.67 -6.31
N LEU A 234 -13.60 -19.05 -5.16
CA LEU A 234 -13.54 -19.75 -3.87
C LEU A 234 -14.92 -20.31 -3.46
N ALA A 235 -16.02 -19.63 -3.78
CA ALA A 235 -17.37 -20.14 -3.56
C ALA A 235 -17.65 -21.39 -4.40
N ILE A 236 -17.27 -21.42 -5.67
CA ILE A 236 -17.40 -22.59 -6.55
C ILE A 236 -16.57 -23.77 -6.02
N LEU A 237 -15.39 -23.49 -5.44
CA LEU A 237 -14.54 -24.49 -4.80
C LEU A 237 -15.03 -24.93 -3.41
N HIS A 238 -16.20 -24.45 -2.97
CA HIS A 238 -16.82 -24.78 -1.69
C HIS A 238 -15.90 -24.51 -0.48
N VAL A 239 -15.06 -23.49 -0.60
CA VAL A 239 -14.15 -23.05 0.47
C VAL A 239 -14.97 -22.40 1.59
N LYS A 240 -14.66 -22.70 2.85
CA LYS A 240 -15.27 -22.01 4.00
C LYS A 240 -14.71 -20.60 4.13
N TYR A 241 -15.52 -19.65 4.61
CA TYR A 241 -15.11 -18.25 4.84
C TYR A 241 -14.70 -17.49 3.57
N VAL A 242 -15.35 -17.79 2.44
CA VAL A 242 -15.09 -17.19 1.12
C VAL A 242 -14.94 -15.67 1.18
N ALA A 243 -15.82 -14.98 1.92
CA ALA A 243 -15.80 -13.52 2.01
C ALA A 243 -14.52 -13.00 2.67
N VAL A 244 -14.14 -13.55 3.83
CA VAL A 244 -12.92 -13.17 4.55
C VAL A 244 -11.67 -13.46 3.72
N ILE A 245 -11.58 -14.68 3.17
CA ILE A 245 -10.40 -15.12 2.44
C ILE A 245 -10.23 -14.30 1.15
N SER A 246 -11.31 -14.01 0.44
CA SER A 246 -11.26 -13.15 -0.76
C SER A 246 -10.83 -11.72 -0.43
N LEU A 247 -11.26 -11.19 0.71
CA LEU A 247 -10.87 -9.87 1.18
C LEU A 247 -9.38 -9.84 1.56
N LEU A 248 -8.88 -10.87 2.26
CA LEU A 248 -7.46 -11.03 2.55
C LEU A 248 -6.62 -11.12 1.27
N ILE A 249 -7.07 -11.89 0.28
CA ILE A 249 -6.40 -12.00 -1.02
C ILE A 249 -6.26 -10.61 -1.67
N VAL A 250 -7.32 -9.79 -1.65
CA VAL A 250 -7.30 -8.45 -2.23
C VAL A 250 -6.40 -7.50 -1.45
N ILE A 251 -6.40 -7.58 -0.11
CA ILE A 251 -5.47 -6.81 0.72
C ILE A 251 -4.02 -7.14 0.36
N VAL A 252 -3.68 -8.42 0.24
CA VAL A 252 -2.34 -8.87 -0.16
C VAL A 252 -2.04 -8.48 -1.62
N ASP A 253 -3.04 -8.48 -2.50
CA ASP A 253 -2.89 -8.11 -3.91
C ASP A 253 -2.64 -6.61 -4.14
N ILE A 254 -3.12 -5.77 -3.23
CA ILE A 254 -2.79 -4.34 -3.21
C ILE A 254 -1.29 -4.16 -2.93
N LEU A 255 -0.66 -5.05 -2.15
CA LEU A 255 0.76 -4.96 -1.84
C LEU A 255 1.60 -5.20 -3.11
N PRO A 256 2.48 -4.26 -3.49
CA PRO A 256 3.31 -4.44 -4.66
C PRO A 256 4.30 -5.60 -4.40
N ILE A 257 4.51 -6.45 -5.41
CA ILE A 257 5.33 -7.69 -5.41
C ILE A 257 4.59 -8.94 -4.90
N LEU A 258 3.78 -8.88 -3.84
CA LEU A 258 3.15 -10.07 -3.27
C LEU A 258 2.02 -10.61 -4.16
N GLY A 259 1.06 -9.75 -4.53
CA GLY A 259 -0.04 -10.14 -5.42
C GLY A 259 -0.93 -11.27 -4.87
N THR A 260 -1.98 -11.60 -5.62
CA THR A 260 -2.83 -12.78 -5.31
C THR A 260 -2.07 -14.12 -5.29
N GLY A 261 -0.94 -14.21 -6.01
CA GLY A 261 -0.14 -15.43 -6.12
C GLY A 261 0.49 -15.87 -4.80
N SER A 262 0.86 -14.92 -3.94
CA SER A 262 1.43 -15.21 -2.62
C SER A 262 0.49 -15.98 -1.70
N VAL A 263 -0.82 -15.92 -1.95
CA VAL A 263 -1.83 -16.66 -1.16
C VAL A 263 -2.28 -17.91 -1.90
N LEU A 264 -2.66 -17.77 -3.17
CA LEU A 264 -3.28 -18.88 -3.93
C LEU A 264 -2.30 -20.00 -4.27
N MET A 265 -1.04 -19.69 -4.59
CA MET A 265 -0.06 -20.71 -5.01
C MET A 265 0.40 -21.62 -3.86
N PRO A 266 0.85 -21.10 -2.71
CA PRO A 266 1.18 -21.96 -1.57
C PRO A 266 -0.01 -22.81 -1.13
N TRP A 267 -1.22 -22.25 -1.16
CA TRP A 267 -2.43 -22.98 -0.81
C TRP A 267 -2.76 -24.09 -1.81
N ALA A 268 -2.59 -23.86 -3.11
CA ALA A 268 -2.75 -24.87 -4.13
C ALA A 268 -1.78 -26.04 -3.91
N ILE A 269 -0.50 -25.76 -3.64
CA ILE A 269 0.53 -26.77 -3.37
C ILE A 269 0.16 -27.60 -2.15
N VAL A 270 -0.18 -26.96 -1.04
CA VAL A 270 -0.64 -27.63 0.19
C VAL A 270 -1.85 -28.53 -0.10
N SER A 271 -2.77 -28.06 -0.94
CA SER A 271 -3.99 -28.81 -1.29
C SER A 271 -3.70 -30.02 -2.17
N LEU A 272 -2.69 -29.97 -3.06
CA LEU A 272 -2.22 -31.14 -3.82
C LEU A 272 -1.71 -32.23 -2.87
N PHE A 273 -0.93 -31.83 -1.88
CA PHE A 273 -0.36 -32.73 -0.89
C PHE A 273 -1.39 -33.31 0.11
N GLN A 274 -2.57 -32.71 0.22
CA GLN A 274 -3.70 -33.22 1.00
C GLN A 274 -4.60 -34.16 0.17
N ASP A 275 -4.15 -34.58 -1.02
CA ASP A 275 -4.92 -35.34 -2.00
C ASP A 275 -6.23 -34.64 -2.44
N ARG A 276 -6.31 -33.30 -2.26
CA ARG A 276 -7.45 -32.46 -2.67
C ARG A 276 -7.21 -31.88 -4.07
N LEU A 277 -7.08 -32.75 -5.06
CA LEU A 277 -6.74 -32.39 -6.44
C LEU A 277 -7.70 -31.35 -7.04
N PHE A 278 -9.01 -31.48 -6.78
CA PHE A 278 -10.02 -30.55 -7.29
C PHE A 278 -9.81 -29.13 -6.76
N LEU A 279 -9.55 -28.99 -5.45
CA LEU A 279 -9.34 -27.70 -4.82
C LEU A 279 -8.01 -27.07 -5.28
N ALA A 280 -6.96 -27.87 -5.37
CA ALA A 280 -5.65 -27.41 -5.86
C ALA A 280 -5.70 -26.91 -7.30
N ALA A 281 -6.25 -27.71 -8.23
CA ALA A 281 -6.41 -27.32 -9.62
C ALA A 281 -7.29 -26.07 -9.74
N GLY A 282 -8.38 -26.01 -8.95
CA GLY A 282 -9.25 -24.86 -8.85
C GLY A 282 -8.54 -23.58 -8.42
N LEU A 283 -7.68 -23.63 -7.41
CA LEU A 283 -6.91 -22.48 -6.93
C LEU A 283 -5.89 -21.98 -7.97
N VAL A 284 -5.23 -22.90 -8.69
CA VAL A 284 -4.32 -22.54 -9.79
C VAL A 284 -5.07 -21.87 -10.93
N ILE A 285 -6.21 -22.44 -11.34
CA ILE A 285 -7.06 -21.85 -12.39
C ILE A 285 -7.56 -20.48 -11.95
N LEU A 286 -8.00 -20.33 -10.71
CA LEU A 286 -8.45 -19.05 -10.15
C LEU A 286 -7.33 -18.01 -10.20
N TYR A 287 -6.11 -18.37 -9.81
CA TYR A 287 -4.95 -17.49 -9.89
C TYR A 287 -4.66 -17.04 -11.34
N ILE A 288 -4.70 -17.97 -12.29
CA ILE A 288 -4.50 -17.67 -13.71
C ILE A 288 -5.58 -16.70 -14.21
N ILE A 289 -6.86 -16.94 -13.89
CA ILE A 289 -7.96 -16.05 -14.26
C ILE A 289 -7.72 -14.64 -13.71
N ILE A 290 -7.36 -14.52 -12.43
CA ILE A 290 -7.09 -13.21 -11.81
C ILE A 290 -5.93 -12.50 -12.53
N ILE A 291 -4.82 -13.18 -12.80
CA ILE A 291 -3.68 -12.59 -13.53
C ILE A 291 -4.11 -12.12 -14.92
N VAL A 292 -4.81 -12.97 -15.67
CA VAL A 292 -5.22 -12.66 -17.05
C VAL A 292 -6.12 -11.44 -17.05
N VAL A 293 -7.14 -11.42 -16.18
CA VAL A 293 -8.04 -10.29 -16.04
C VAL A 293 -7.27 -9.03 -15.68
N ARG A 294 -6.34 -9.10 -14.71
CA ARG A 294 -5.51 -7.95 -14.33
C ARG A 294 -4.69 -7.45 -15.51
N ARG A 295 -3.97 -8.34 -16.22
CA ARG A 295 -3.15 -7.97 -17.39
C ARG A 295 -3.97 -7.34 -18.53
N VAL A 296 -5.25 -7.71 -18.67
CA VAL A 296 -6.14 -7.14 -19.71
C VAL A 296 -6.76 -5.81 -19.27
N ILE A 297 -7.16 -5.71 -18.00
CA ILE A 297 -7.91 -4.57 -17.47
C ILE A 297 -6.97 -3.44 -17.01
N GLU A 298 -5.85 -3.78 -16.39
CA GLU A 298 -4.89 -2.84 -15.80
C GLU A 298 -4.39 -1.80 -16.83
N PRO A 299 -3.95 -2.18 -18.06
CA PRO A 299 -3.55 -1.19 -19.06
C PRO A 299 -4.71 -0.31 -19.54
N LYS A 300 -5.92 -0.87 -19.63
CA LYS A 300 -7.13 -0.14 -20.08
C LYS A 300 -7.58 0.91 -19.06
N ILE A 301 -7.42 0.62 -17.77
CA ILE A 301 -7.85 1.53 -16.70
C ILE A 301 -6.75 2.52 -16.33
N LEU A 302 -5.47 2.09 -16.30
CA LEU A 302 -4.37 2.98 -15.93
C LEU A 302 -3.94 3.89 -17.09
N GLY A 303 -4.13 3.46 -18.35
CA GLY A 303 -3.69 4.19 -19.53
C GLY A 303 -2.16 4.32 -19.60
N GLU A 304 -1.59 4.30 -20.80
CA GLU A 304 -0.14 4.43 -21.02
C GLU A 304 0.38 5.82 -20.61
N ARG A 305 0.53 6.14 -19.32
CA ARG A 305 1.08 7.44 -18.88
C ARG A 305 1.90 7.43 -17.59
N ILE A 306 2.49 6.31 -17.20
CA ILE A 306 3.52 6.33 -16.16
C ILE A 306 4.87 6.23 -16.86
N GLY A 307 5.33 7.34 -17.43
CA GLY A 307 6.54 7.41 -18.26
C GLY A 307 7.86 7.09 -17.55
N LEU A 308 7.87 6.39 -16.41
CA LEU A 308 9.06 5.91 -15.71
C LEU A 308 9.64 4.66 -16.39
N SER A 309 10.97 4.53 -16.38
CA SER A 309 11.62 3.28 -16.82
C SER A 309 11.37 2.16 -15.79
N ALA A 310 11.29 0.91 -16.24
CA ALA A 310 11.07 -0.25 -15.36
C ALA A 310 12.10 -0.33 -14.21
N LEU A 311 13.37 0.03 -14.49
CA LEU A 311 14.44 0.04 -13.49
C LEU A 311 14.21 1.13 -12.43
N THR A 312 13.80 2.34 -12.83
CA THR A 312 13.49 3.42 -11.88
C THR A 312 12.31 3.05 -10.98
N THR A 313 11.28 2.42 -11.55
CA THR A 313 10.12 1.93 -10.80
C THR A 313 10.54 0.84 -9.81
N LEU A 314 11.37 -0.13 -10.22
CA LEU A 314 11.83 -1.20 -9.35
C LEU A 314 12.69 -0.67 -8.19
N ILE A 315 13.65 0.22 -8.46
CA ILE A 315 14.52 0.81 -7.43
C ILE A 315 13.68 1.64 -6.46
N SER A 316 12.76 2.46 -6.96
CA SER A 316 11.89 3.29 -6.10
C SER A 316 10.97 2.45 -5.22
N ILE A 317 10.42 1.35 -5.73
CA ILE A 317 9.65 0.36 -4.96
C ILE A 317 10.49 -0.24 -3.83
N TRP A 318 11.71 -0.70 -4.14
CA TRP A 318 12.57 -1.37 -3.16
C TRP A 318 13.06 -0.40 -2.07
N VAL A 319 13.53 0.78 -2.47
CA VAL A 319 13.96 1.83 -1.54
C VAL A 319 12.77 2.30 -0.70
N GLY A 320 11.61 2.53 -1.33
CA GLY A 320 10.38 2.89 -0.63
C GLY A 320 9.99 1.86 0.42
N PHE A 321 10.03 0.57 0.07
CA PHE A 321 9.76 -0.51 1.01
C PHE A 321 10.69 -0.49 2.22
N LYS A 322 12.00 -0.30 2.01
CA LYS A 322 12.99 -0.26 3.10
C LYS A 322 12.82 0.95 4.00
N VAL A 323 12.39 2.09 3.45
CA VAL A 323 12.31 3.36 4.17
C VAL A 323 10.99 3.52 4.92
N MET A 324 9.87 3.17 4.30
CA MET A 324 8.51 3.45 4.82
C MET A 324 7.60 2.22 4.77
N GLY A 325 8.17 1.01 4.64
CA GLY A 325 7.40 -0.22 4.53
C GLY A 325 6.48 -0.22 3.31
N VAL A 326 5.34 -0.88 3.43
CA VAL A 326 4.31 -0.99 2.38
C VAL A 326 3.93 0.36 1.77
N LEU A 327 3.82 1.42 2.59
CA LEU A 327 3.40 2.75 2.12
C LEU A 327 4.47 3.41 1.24
N GLY A 328 5.75 3.18 1.54
CA GLY A 328 6.85 3.71 0.74
C GLY A 328 6.86 3.15 -0.68
N VAL A 329 6.31 1.95 -0.87
CA VAL A 329 6.23 1.32 -2.19
C VAL A 329 5.35 2.10 -3.17
N PHE A 330 4.35 2.84 -2.66
CA PHE A 330 3.52 3.71 -3.48
C PHE A 330 4.09 5.13 -3.57
N LEU A 331 4.59 5.67 -2.45
CA LEU A 331 5.01 7.06 -2.36
C LEU A 331 6.32 7.35 -3.10
N PHE A 332 7.27 6.43 -3.11
CA PHE A 332 8.56 6.65 -3.78
C PHE A 332 8.46 6.71 -5.31
N PRO A 333 7.75 5.78 -5.99
CA PRO A 333 7.48 5.92 -7.42
C PRO A 333 6.76 7.23 -7.76
N LEU A 334 5.76 7.63 -6.95
CA LEU A 334 5.08 8.92 -7.09
C LEU A 334 6.05 10.11 -6.96
N ALA A 335 6.97 10.07 -6.00
CA ALA A 335 7.99 11.10 -5.83
C ALA A 335 8.95 11.15 -7.03
N CYS A 336 9.32 10.01 -7.61
CA CYS A 336 10.13 9.97 -8.84
C CYS A 336 9.38 10.56 -10.04
N ILE A 337 8.07 10.30 -10.18
CA ILE A 337 7.22 10.91 -11.21
C ILE A 337 7.17 12.42 -11.00
N PHE A 338 6.95 12.88 -9.75
CA PHE A 338 6.91 14.29 -9.38
C PHE A 338 8.21 15.00 -9.73
N TYR A 339 9.35 14.43 -9.34
CA TYR A 339 10.68 14.96 -9.65
C TYR A 339 10.89 15.08 -11.16
N ARG A 340 10.57 14.03 -11.92
CA ARG A 340 10.72 14.05 -13.38
C ARG A 340 9.81 15.07 -14.05
N ALA A 341 8.59 15.25 -13.54
CA ALA A 341 7.68 16.29 -14.02
C ALA A 341 8.25 17.70 -13.78
N LEU A 342 8.84 17.96 -12.61
CA LEU A 342 9.50 19.23 -12.30
C LEU A 342 10.72 19.52 -13.19
N VAL A 343 11.52 18.49 -13.48
CA VAL A 343 12.65 18.58 -14.42
C VAL A 343 12.14 18.88 -15.84
N LYS A 344 11.12 18.16 -16.31
CA LYS A 344 10.55 18.33 -17.66
C LYS A 344 9.99 19.74 -17.90
N VAL A 345 9.40 20.35 -16.86
CA VAL A 345 8.83 21.72 -16.94
C VAL A 345 9.89 22.80 -16.68
N GLY A 346 11.15 22.41 -16.45
CA GLY A 346 12.27 23.33 -16.32
C GLY A 346 12.31 24.08 -14.98
N VAL A 347 11.54 23.62 -13.98
CA VAL A 347 11.62 24.13 -12.60
C VAL A 347 12.94 23.70 -11.97
N ILE A 348 13.36 22.46 -12.25
CA ILE A 348 14.68 21.94 -11.89
C ILE A 348 15.50 21.87 -13.17
N LYS A 349 16.46 22.78 -13.33
CA LYS A 349 17.44 22.71 -14.42
C LYS A 349 18.54 21.72 -14.02
N LEU A 350 18.49 20.50 -14.56
CA LEU A 350 19.62 19.60 -14.51
C LEU A 350 20.63 20.03 -15.57
N ASN A 351 21.57 20.90 -15.18
CA ASN A 351 22.77 21.19 -15.96
C ASN A 351 23.77 20.03 -15.79
N PHE A 352 23.44 18.87 -16.33
CA PHE A 352 24.45 17.86 -16.64
C PHE A 352 24.66 17.88 -18.15
N LYS A 353 25.76 18.51 -18.57
CA LYS A 353 26.37 18.18 -19.86
C LYS A 353 26.88 16.75 -19.71
N ILE A 354 26.39 15.83 -20.53
CA ILE A 354 27.13 14.61 -20.86
C ILE A 354 28.25 15.03 -21.80
#